data_AF-A0AAQ2Y303-F1
#
_entry.id   AF-A0AAQ2Y303-F1
#
_cell.length_a   1.000
_cell.length_b   1.000
_cell.length_c   1.000
_cell.angle_alpha   90.00
_cell.angle_beta   90.00
_cell.angle_gamma   90.00
#
_symmetry.space_group_name_H-M   'P 1'
#
loop_
_entity.id
_entity.type
_entity.pdbx_description
1 polymer ?
#
loop_
_entity_poly.entity_id
_entity_poly.type
_entity_poly.pdbx_seq_one_letter_code
_entity_poly.pdbx_strand_id
1 'polypeptide(L)'
;MKNLVFIALLTSSLLGCANERYFGGNGAEAIVYKENHSFEFAIKKRTETAKKIEQLIRDIESMDKGATYVVEYKSTRAKTMLEPIFKQYPAHIIAPQRVEYRSRPSLSSDLNIHVTLTRLKTQQCLPAKFQARIGQPDCFVESMRLKQVSDKSRLIGE
;
A
#
# COMPACT_ATOMS: atom_id res chain seq x y z
N MET A 1 57.16 -27.09 -22.50
CA MET A 1 56.24 -26.90 -21.34
C MET A 1 55.83 -25.44 -21.12
N LYS A 2 56.71 -24.45 -21.30
CA LYS A 2 56.42 -23.01 -21.09
C LYS A 2 55.28 -22.44 -21.96
N ASN A 3 55.17 -22.90 -23.21
CA ASN A 3 54.12 -22.44 -24.13
C ASN A 3 52.72 -22.99 -23.80
N LEU A 4 52.63 -24.19 -23.21
CA LEU A 4 51.35 -24.79 -22.79
C LEU A 4 50.77 -24.06 -21.57
N VAL A 5 51.62 -23.59 -20.66
CA VAL A 5 51.21 -22.78 -19.51
C VAL A 5 50.69 -21.41 -19.96
N PHE A 6 51.32 -20.81 -20.97
CA PHE A 6 50.88 -19.54 -21.56
C PHE A 6 49.53 -19.65 -22.27
N ILE A 7 49.30 -20.74 -23.00
CA ILE A 7 48.01 -21.00 -23.67
C ILE A 7 46.91 -21.23 -22.63
N ALA A 8 47.19 -21.99 -21.56
CA ALA A 8 46.24 -22.20 -20.47
C ALA A 8 45.86 -20.88 -19.75
N LEU A 9 46.84 -20.00 -19.52
CA LEU A 9 46.61 -18.67 -18.91
C LEU A 9 45.82 -17.72 -19.83
N LEU A 10 46.03 -17.78 -21.14
CA LEU A 10 45.26 -16.99 -22.11
C LEU A 10 43.81 -17.47 -22.21
N THR A 11 43.59 -18.79 -22.15
CA THR A 11 42.23 -19.35 -22.22
C THR A 11 41.41 -19.10 -20.95
N SER A 12 42.05 -19.02 -19.78
CA SER A 12 41.36 -18.73 -18.51
C SER A 12 41.04 -17.25 -18.33
N SER A 13 41.77 -16.34 -18.99
CA SER A 13 41.52 -14.90 -18.98
C SER A 13 40.44 -14.46 -19.99
N LEU A 14 40.21 -15.23 -21.06
CA LEU A 14 39.14 -14.97 -22.04
C LEU A 14 37.74 -15.44 -21.59
N LEU A 15 37.65 -16.34 -20.61
CA LEU A 15 36.37 -16.82 -20.06
C LEU A 15 35.90 -16.01 -18.84
N GLY A 16 36.70 -15.04 -18.39
CA GLY A 16 36.44 -14.26 -17.19
C GLY A 16 36.21 -12.78 -17.48
N CYS A 17 35.16 -12.42 -18.21
CA CYS A 17 34.56 -11.06 -18.22
C CYS A 17 33.27 -11.00 -19.06
N ALA A 18 32.17 -11.57 -18.56
CA ALA A 18 30.83 -11.14 -18.95
C ALA A 18 29.85 -11.49 -17.82
N ASN A 19 30.05 -10.90 -16.64
CA ASN A 19 28.94 -10.67 -15.72
C ASN A 19 28.07 -9.57 -16.34
N GLU A 20 27.41 -9.87 -17.46
CA GLU A 20 26.24 -9.10 -17.86
C GLU A 20 25.24 -9.26 -16.72
N ARG A 21 24.85 -8.14 -16.13
CA ARG A 21 23.72 -8.08 -15.21
C ARG A 21 22.52 -8.65 -15.94
N TYR A 22 22.24 -9.93 -15.74
CA TYR A 22 21.11 -10.60 -16.36
C TYR A 22 19.83 -9.96 -15.81
N PHE A 23 19.25 -9.05 -16.59
CA PHE A 23 17.84 -8.64 -16.50
C PHE A 23 16.92 -9.83 -16.89
N GLY A 24 17.20 -11.03 -16.37
CA GLY A 24 16.50 -12.28 -16.71
C GLY A 24 15.32 -12.60 -15.80
N GLY A 25 15.06 -11.76 -14.80
CA GLY A 25 13.87 -11.86 -13.95
C GLY A 25 12.69 -11.12 -14.57
N ASN A 26 11.48 -11.65 -14.36
CA ASN A 26 10.27 -10.88 -14.67
C ASN A 26 10.28 -9.60 -13.82
N GLY A 27 10.23 -8.43 -14.47
CA GLY A 27 10.00 -7.15 -13.80
C GLY A 27 8.60 -7.08 -13.20
N ALA A 28 8.40 -6.16 -12.26
CA ALA A 28 7.08 -5.89 -11.71
C ALA A 28 6.90 -4.38 -11.63
N GLU A 29 5.81 -3.90 -12.23
CA GLU A 29 5.35 -2.53 -12.06
C GLU A 29 4.33 -2.49 -10.93
N ALA A 30 4.32 -1.41 -10.17
CA ALA A 30 3.35 -1.20 -9.11
C ALA A 30 2.85 0.23 -9.09
N ILE A 31 1.53 0.37 -8.93
CA ILE A 31 0.86 1.66 -8.75
C ILE A 31 0.27 1.67 -7.35
N VAL A 32 0.65 2.69 -6.59
CA VAL A 32 0.02 3.02 -5.30
C VAL A 32 -1.03 4.10 -5.55
N TYR A 33 -2.24 3.88 -5.05
CA TYR A 33 -3.34 4.82 -5.21
C TYR A 33 -4.21 4.86 -3.96
N LYS A 34 -4.97 5.95 -3.81
CA LYS A 34 -5.89 6.19 -2.69
C LYS A 34 -7.32 5.91 -3.14
N GLU A 35 -8.04 5.07 -2.39
CA GLU A 35 -9.48 4.85 -2.56
C GLU A 35 -10.23 5.56 -1.44
N ASN A 36 -11.31 6.26 -1.80
CA ASN A 36 -12.17 6.95 -0.85
C ASN A 36 -13.52 6.26 -0.77
N HIS A 37 -13.93 5.92 0.45
CA HIS A 37 -15.21 5.28 0.74
C HIS A 37 -15.98 6.11 1.76
N SER A 38 -17.30 6.12 1.68
CA SER A 38 -18.17 6.85 2.60
C SER A 38 -19.27 5.92 3.11
N PHE A 39 -19.42 5.87 4.43
CA PHE A 39 -20.38 5.00 5.12
C PHE A 39 -21.32 5.84 5.99
N GLU A 40 -22.59 5.89 5.60
CA GLU A 40 -23.61 6.61 6.34
C GLU A 40 -24.34 5.70 7.33
N PHE A 41 -24.55 6.20 8.56
CA PHE A 41 -25.27 5.46 9.60
C PHE A 41 -26.40 6.29 10.19
N ALA A 42 -27.60 5.71 10.21
CA ALA A 42 -28.72 6.17 11.02
C ALA A 42 -28.79 5.32 12.30
N ILE A 43 -28.61 5.96 13.46
CA ILE A 43 -28.49 5.28 14.75
C ILE A 43 -29.88 4.98 15.30
N LYS A 44 -30.38 3.77 15.05
CA LYS A 44 -31.61 3.26 15.70
C LYS A 44 -31.31 2.67 17.09
N LYS A 45 -30.31 1.79 17.17
CA LYS A 45 -29.84 1.17 18.41
C LYS A 45 -28.33 1.37 18.53
N ARG A 46 -27.89 2.08 19.58
CA ARG A 46 -26.47 2.47 19.76
C ARG A 46 -25.53 1.27 19.82
N THR A 47 -25.84 0.27 20.64
CA THR A 47 -24.99 -0.91 20.85
C THR A 47 -24.82 -1.74 19.58
N GLU A 48 -25.90 -1.92 18.81
CA GLU A 48 -25.86 -2.64 17.53
C GLU A 48 -25.09 -1.85 16.46
N THR A 49 -25.30 -0.53 16.41
CA THR A 49 -24.61 0.35 15.46
C THR A 49 -23.10 0.39 15.75
N ALA A 50 -22.72 0.50 17.02
CA ALA A 50 -21.32 0.44 17.44
C ALA A 50 -20.66 -0.88 17.01
N LYS A 51 -21.31 -2.03 17.22
CA LYS A 51 -20.79 -3.33 16.76
C LYS A 51 -20.58 -3.40 15.24
N LYS A 52 -21.50 -2.83 14.46
CA LYS A 52 -21.37 -2.75 12.99
C LYS A 52 -20.19 -1.89 12.56
N ILE A 53 -20.00 -0.75 13.22
CA ILE A 53 -18.88 0.16 12.95
C ILE A 53 -17.55 -0.48 13.36
N GLU A 54 -17.49 -1.15 14.51
CA GLU A 54 -16.31 -1.92 14.93
C GLU A 54 -15.94 -3.01 13.92
N GLN A 55 -16.93 -3.73 13.39
CA GLN A 55 -16.69 -4.75 12.38
C GLN A 55 -16.15 -4.13 11.09
N LEU A 56 -16.79 -3.05 10.60
CA LEU A 56 -16.33 -2.31 9.43
C LEU A 56 -14.87 -1.87 9.58
N ILE A 57 -14.51 -1.30 10.72
CA ILE A 57 -13.15 -0.84 10.99
C ILE A 57 -12.17 -2.02 11.04
N ARG A 58 -12.54 -3.14 11.67
CA ARG A 58 -11.70 -4.36 11.66
C ARG A 58 -11.43 -4.85 10.24
N ASP A 59 -12.46 -4.87 9.39
CA ASP A 59 -12.34 -5.29 8.00
C ASP A 59 -11.42 -4.34 7.22
N ILE A 60 -11.59 -3.02 7.41
CA ILE A 60 -10.71 -2.00 6.82
C ILE A 60 -9.26 -2.17 7.26
N GLU A 61 -8.99 -2.27 8.56
CA GLU A 61 -7.61 -2.40 9.07
C GLU A 61 -6.93 -3.70 8.62
N SER A 62 -7.71 -4.76 8.35
CA SER A 62 -7.19 -5.99 7.75
C SER A 62 -6.68 -5.78 6.32
N MET A 63 -7.28 -4.84 5.57
CA MET A 63 -6.93 -4.50 4.20
C MET A 63 -5.83 -3.44 4.12
N ASP A 64 -5.87 -2.48 5.05
CA ASP A 64 -4.92 -1.38 5.13
C ASP A 64 -4.76 -0.85 6.56
N LYS A 65 -3.64 -1.22 7.19
CA LYS A 65 -3.27 -0.73 8.54
C LYS A 65 -2.96 0.77 8.59
N GLY A 66 -2.79 1.40 7.42
CA GLY A 66 -2.55 2.83 7.27
C GLY A 66 -3.81 3.64 6.97
N ALA A 67 -5.00 3.04 7.01
CA ALA A 67 -6.23 3.72 6.68
C ALA A 67 -6.45 4.96 7.57
N THR A 68 -6.97 6.02 6.95
CA THR A 68 -7.35 7.27 7.64
C THR A 68 -8.85 7.48 7.56
N TYR A 69 -9.38 8.13 8.60
CA TYR A 69 -10.81 8.25 8.86
C TYR A 69 -11.17 9.71 9.11
N VAL A 70 -12.22 10.18 8.45
CA VAL A 70 -12.90 11.42 8.82
C VAL A 70 -14.31 11.08 9.26
N VAL A 71 -14.57 11.28 10.55
CA VAL A 71 -15.83 10.98 11.21
C VAL A 71 -16.64 12.26 11.31
N GLU A 72 -17.63 12.40 10.44
CA GLU A 72 -18.62 13.46 10.52
C GLU A 72 -19.79 13.03 11.41
N TYR A 73 -20.16 13.86 12.37
CA TYR A 73 -21.21 13.54 13.34
C TYR A 73 -22.21 14.67 13.49
N LYS A 74 -23.50 14.31 13.61
CA LYS A 74 -24.59 15.27 13.77
C LYS A 74 -24.74 15.81 15.20
N SER A 75 -24.41 14.99 16.20
CA SER A 75 -24.54 15.35 17.62
C SER A 75 -23.39 14.82 18.47
N THR A 76 -23.10 15.50 19.58
CA THR A 76 -22.05 15.07 20.54
C THR A 76 -22.31 13.66 21.09
N ARG A 77 -23.58 13.25 21.22
CA ARG A 77 -23.94 11.89 21.64
C ARG A 77 -23.45 10.83 20.66
N ALA A 78 -23.50 11.13 19.35
CA ALA A 78 -23.00 10.24 18.32
C ALA A 78 -21.46 10.19 18.34
N LYS A 79 -20.79 11.31 18.59
CA LYS A 79 -19.34 11.38 18.80
C LYS A 79 -18.88 10.50 19.97
N THR A 80 -19.49 10.66 21.15
CA THR A 80 -19.11 9.91 22.36
C THR A 80 -19.29 8.40 22.21
N MET A 81 -20.22 7.96 21.36
CA MET A 81 -20.38 6.54 21.02
C MET A 81 -19.19 5.98 20.21
N LEU A 82 -18.54 6.82 19.39
CA LEU A 82 -17.44 6.41 18.50
C LEU A 82 -16.06 6.51 19.14
N GLU A 83 -15.89 7.41 20.12
CA GLU A 83 -14.62 7.61 20.82
C GLU A 83 -13.98 6.30 21.33
N PRO A 84 -14.71 5.36 21.97
CA PRO A 84 -14.13 4.09 22.41
C PRO A 84 -13.62 3.22 21.25
N ILE A 85 -14.30 3.24 20.10
CA ILE A 85 -13.97 2.43 18.93
C ILE A 85 -12.64 2.89 18.32
N PHE A 86 -12.46 4.21 18.24
CA PHE A 86 -11.25 4.78 17.66
C PHE A 86 -10.14 5.06 18.68
N LYS A 87 -10.36 4.83 19.97
CA LYS A 87 -9.39 5.08 21.05
C LYS A 87 -8.05 4.38 20.82
N GLN A 88 -8.07 3.22 20.17
CA GLN A 88 -6.87 2.44 19.85
C GLN A 88 -6.02 3.06 18.74
N TYR A 89 -6.59 3.97 17.94
CA TYR A 89 -5.84 4.66 16.90
C TYR A 89 -5.23 5.91 17.50
N PRO A 90 -3.91 5.97 17.59
CA PRO A 90 -3.24 7.11 18.15
C PRO A 90 -3.59 8.38 17.36
N ALA A 91 -4.04 9.40 18.07
CA ALA A 91 -4.00 10.78 17.62
C ALA A 91 -2.51 11.20 17.63
N HIS A 92 -1.72 10.68 16.69
CA HIS A 92 -0.30 10.96 16.66
C HIS A 92 -0.09 12.47 16.48
N ILE A 93 0.89 13.00 17.22
CA ILE A 93 1.32 14.41 17.19
C ILE A 93 1.97 14.74 15.82
N ILE A 94 2.43 13.72 15.09
CA ILE A 94 3.03 13.84 13.77
C ILE A 94 2.00 13.34 12.73
N ALA A 95 1.72 14.19 11.75
CA ALA A 95 0.75 13.95 10.69
C ALA A 95 1.10 12.69 9.85
N PRO A 96 0.09 12.06 9.21
CA PRO A 96 -1.34 12.41 9.23
C PRO A 96 -2.07 11.83 10.45
N GLN A 97 -3.03 12.60 11.00
CA GLN A 97 -3.94 12.09 12.02
C GLN A 97 -4.77 10.97 11.40
N ARG A 98 -4.74 9.77 12.03
CA ARG A 98 -5.49 8.62 11.52
C ARG A 98 -7.00 8.81 11.62
N VAL A 99 -7.48 9.58 12.60
CA VAL A 99 -8.90 9.82 12.83
C VAL A 99 -9.13 11.31 13.09
N GLU A 100 -9.94 11.93 12.26
CA GLU A 100 -10.39 13.32 12.41
C GLU A 100 -11.89 13.34 12.71
N TYR A 101 -12.33 14.15 13.68
CA TYR A 101 -13.73 14.29 14.05
C TYR A 101 -14.26 15.65 13.61
N ARG A 102 -15.34 15.68 12.82
CA ARG A 102 -15.98 16.91 12.32
C ARG A 102 -17.44 16.99 12.74
N SER A 103 -17.81 18.05 13.45
CA SER A 103 -19.21 18.32 13.75
C SER A 103 -19.93 18.80 12.48
N ARG A 104 -21.00 18.12 12.09
CA ARG A 104 -21.79 18.47 10.91
C ARG A 104 -23.28 18.29 11.19
N PRO A 105 -23.93 19.29 11.83
CA PRO A 105 -25.35 19.21 12.22
C PRO A 105 -26.31 19.06 11.03
N SER A 106 -25.87 19.46 9.83
CA SER A 106 -26.65 19.41 8.59
C SER A 106 -26.67 18.02 7.91
N LEU A 107 -26.07 16.98 8.51
CA LEU A 107 -26.11 15.63 7.96
C LEU A 107 -27.54 15.11 7.86
N SER A 108 -27.83 14.41 6.75
CA SER A 108 -29.06 13.63 6.53
C SER A 108 -29.15 12.46 7.51
N SER A 109 -28.02 11.79 7.76
CA SER A 109 -27.83 10.71 8.72
C SER A 109 -27.29 11.21 10.07
N ASP A 110 -27.16 10.31 11.05
CA ASP A 110 -26.55 10.66 12.36
C ASP A 110 -25.03 10.74 12.29
N LEU A 111 -24.43 9.93 11.40
CA LEU A 111 -22.99 9.78 11.22
C LEU A 111 -22.67 9.54 9.74
N ASN A 112 -21.54 10.09 9.29
CA ASN A 112 -20.87 9.70 8.05
C ASN A 112 -19.40 9.45 8.34
N ILE A 113 -18.90 8.26 7.99
CA ILE A 113 -17.50 7.88 8.13
C ILE A 113 -16.89 7.83 6.75
N HIS A 114 -15.99 8.77 6.47
CA HIS A 114 -15.16 8.76 5.28
C HIS A 114 -13.87 8.01 5.58
N VAL A 115 -13.49 7.10 4.68
CA VAL A 115 -12.32 6.24 4.82
C VAL A 115 -11.44 6.43 3.60
N THR A 116 -10.17 6.75 3.82
CA THR A 116 -9.16 6.75 2.76
C THR A 116 -8.27 5.52 2.94
N LEU A 117 -8.28 4.63 1.93
CA LEU A 117 -7.45 3.44 1.88
C LEU A 117 -6.29 3.66 0.92
N THR A 118 -5.11 3.20 1.30
CA THR A 118 -3.98 3.06 0.38
C THR A 118 -3.98 1.65 -0.20
N ARG A 119 -3.99 1.57 -1.54
CA ARG A 119 -4.01 0.32 -2.31
C ARG A 119 -2.78 0.22 -3.19
N LEU A 120 -2.44 -1.03 -3.52
CA LEU A 120 -1.33 -1.37 -4.40
C LEU A 120 -1.87 -2.27 -5.50
N LYS A 121 -1.68 -1.87 -6.75
CA LYS A 121 -1.91 -2.72 -7.91
C LYS A 121 -0.57 -3.05 -8.51
N THR A 122 -0.29 -4.33 -8.69
CA THR A 122 0.96 -4.78 -9.33
C THR A 122 0.65 -5.46 -10.65
N GLN A 123 1.55 -5.30 -11.61
CA GLN A 123 1.52 -5.99 -12.90
C GLN A 123 2.86 -6.66 -13.13
N GLN A 124 2.83 -7.92 -13.55
CA GLN A 124 4.03 -8.63 -13.96
C GLN A 124 4.37 -8.23 -15.40
N CYS A 125 5.61 -7.83 -15.61
CA CYS A 125 6.07 -7.45 -16.94
C CYS A 125 6.68 -8.62 -17.69
N LEU A 126 6.73 -8.47 -19.02
CA LEU A 126 7.46 -9.40 -19.86
C LEU A 126 8.97 -9.26 -19.64
N PRO A 127 9.73 -10.36 -19.72
CA PRO A 127 11.18 -10.33 -19.61
C PRO A 127 11.79 -9.56 -20.80
N ALA A 128 12.90 -8.87 -20.55
CA ALA A 128 13.67 -8.22 -21.61
C ALA A 128 14.22 -9.28 -22.57
N LYS A 129 14.03 -9.09 -23.88
CA LYS A 129 14.55 -10.00 -24.91
C LYS A 129 15.87 -9.47 -25.47
N PHE A 130 16.93 -10.28 -25.38
CA PHE A 130 18.30 -9.93 -25.81
C PHE A 130 18.44 -9.38 -27.25
N GLN A 131 17.51 -9.70 -28.16
CA GLN A 131 17.57 -9.27 -29.57
C GLN A 131 16.60 -8.14 -29.94
N ALA A 132 15.75 -7.71 -29.00
CA ALA A 132 14.87 -6.55 -29.20
C ALA A 132 15.28 -5.46 -28.21
N ARG A 133 15.71 -4.30 -28.71
CA ARG A 133 15.98 -3.09 -27.87
C ARG A 133 14.71 -2.50 -27.23
N ILE A 134 13.68 -3.32 -27.01
CA ILE A 134 12.37 -2.91 -26.53
C ILE A 134 12.10 -3.75 -25.28
N GLY A 135 12.57 -3.27 -24.14
CA GLY A 135 11.91 -3.59 -22.88
C GLY A 135 10.51 -2.98 -22.90
N GLN A 136 9.54 -3.57 -22.20
CA GLN A 136 8.24 -2.93 -22.04
C GLN A 136 8.48 -1.55 -21.39
N PRO A 137 8.08 -0.44 -22.04
CA PRO A 137 8.21 0.89 -21.44
C PRO A 137 7.49 0.92 -20.09
N ASP A 138 8.03 1.71 -19.16
CA ASP A 138 7.51 1.89 -17.79
C ASP A 138 7.59 0.66 -16.87
N CYS A 139 8.22 -0.43 -17.32
CA CYS A 139 8.50 -1.56 -16.44
C CYS A 139 9.87 -1.45 -15.74
N PHE A 140 9.86 -1.08 -14.46
CA PHE A 140 11.06 -1.08 -13.62
C PHE A 140 11.41 -2.50 -13.13
N VAL A 141 12.58 -2.99 -13.55
CA VAL A 141 13.07 -4.34 -13.26
C VAL A 141 13.95 -4.34 -12.01
N GLU A 142 13.41 -4.07 -10.83
CA GLU A 142 14.08 -4.43 -9.56
C GLU A 142 13.07 -4.48 -8.40
N SER A 143 12.22 -5.52 -8.32
CA SER A 143 11.80 -6.08 -7.02
C SER A 143 10.71 -7.14 -7.15
N MET A 144 11.12 -8.40 -7.07
CA MET A 144 10.22 -9.49 -6.65
C MET A 144 9.62 -9.28 -5.23
N ARG A 145 10.01 -8.19 -4.53
CA ARG A 145 9.53 -7.80 -3.19
C ARG A 145 8.23 -6.99 -3.18
N LEU A 146 7.73 -6.51 -4.33
CA LEU A 146 6.49 -5.69 -4.38
C LEU A 146 5.22 -6.47 -4.01
N LYS A 147 5.25 -7.81 -4.04
CA LYS A 147 4.11 -8.66 -3.65
C LYS A 147 3.95 -8.80 -2.12
N GLN A 148 4.92 -8.35 -1.32
CA GLN A 148 4.95 -8.53 0.15
C GLN A 148 5.10 -7.20 0.89
N VAL A 149 4.47 -6.14 0.39
CA VAL A 149 4.55 -4.82 1.00
C VAL A 149 3.49 -4.69 2.09
N SER A 150 3.92 -4.65 3.34
CA SER A 150 3.05 -4.49 4.52
C SER A 150 2.52 -3.07 4.67
N ASP A 151 3.32 -2.08 4.30
CA ASP A 151 2.97 -0.65 4.32
C ASP A 151 3.16 -0.07 2.92
N LYS A 152 2.02 0.17 2.26
CA LYS A 152 1.96 0.57 0.85
C LYS A 152 2.37 2.03 0.65
N SER A 153 2.23 2.87 1.68
CA SER A 153 2.61 4.29 1.62
C SER A 153 4.13 4.46 1.47
N ARG A 154 4.92 3.58 2.08
CA ARG A 154 6.39 3.59 2.04
C ARG A 154 6.99 3.35 0.65
N LEU A 155 6.21 2.86 -0.31
CA LEU A 155 6.67 2.69 -1.69
C LEU A 155 6.81 4.03 -2.43
N ILE A 156 6.13 5.08 -1.96
CA ILE A 156 6.13 6.41 -2.60
C ILE A 156 7.14 7.35 -1.92
N GLY A 157 7.65 6.98 -0.74
CA GLY A 157 8.60 7.81 0.02
C GLY A 157 7.98 9.05 0.68
N GLU A 158 6.67 9.05 0.93
CA GLU A 158 5.96 10.09 1.71
C GLU A 158 6.35 10.08 3.20
#